data_AF-A0A2E8KH72-F1
#
_entry.id   AF-A0A2E8KH72-F1
#
_cell.length_a   1.000
_cell.length_b   1.000
_cell.length_c   1.000
_cell.angle_alpha   90.00
_cell.angle_beta   90.00
_cell.angle_gamma   90.00
#
_symmetry.space_group_name_H-M   'P 1'
#
loop_
_entity.id
_entity.type
_entity.pdbx_description
1 polymer ?
#
loop_
_entity_poly.entity_id
_entity_poly.type
_entity_poly.pdbx_seq_one_letter_code
_entity_poly.pdbx_strand_id
1 'polypeptide(L)'
;MFSILHRVLAWSVVLGLLLPVVIILVLSLAGLLTGMGDRAGGLLCLRVAMGLGVGWTAAIALTAVTVGMRMLEQTESIQKNASEDLNEKNQ
;
A
#
# COMPACT_ATOMS: atom_id res chain seq x y z
N MET A 1 17.11 15.72 8.98
CA MET A 1 15.64 15.49 9.04
C MET A 1 15.18 14.35 8.12
N PHE A 2 15.85 14.04 7.01
CA PHE A 2 15.51 12.92 6.10
C PHE A 2 15.50 11.51 6.74
N SER A 3 16.31 11.26 7.77
CA SER A 3 16.38 9.94 8.42
C SER A 3 15.09 9.52 9.13
N ILE A 4 14.30 10.47 9.64
CA ILE A 4 13.01 10.17 10.29
C ILE A 4 11.97 9.79 9.23
N LEU A 5 11.93 10.49 8.09
CA LEU A 5 11.03 10.14 6.98
C LEU A 5 11.35 8.76 6.41
N HIS A 6 12.62 8.43 6.19
CA HIS A 6 13.01 7.08 5.74
C HIS A 6 12.61 6.00 6.75
N ARG A 7 12.75 6.28 8.05
CA ARG A 7 12.39 5.34 9.11
C ARG A 7 10.88 5.13 9.19
N VAL A 8 10.09 6.18 9.02
CA VAL A 8 8.62 6.11 8.98
C VAL A 8 8.13 5.41 7.71
N LEU A 9 8.75 5.68 6.55
CA LEU A 9 8.44 4.94 5.32
C LEU A 9 8.80 3.46 5.43
N ALA A 10 9.99 3.14 5.95
CA ALA A 10 10.41 1.76 6.15
C ALA A 10 9.48 1.04 7.13
N TRP A 11 9.09 1.70 8.24
CA TRP A 11 8.10 1.15 9.17
C TRP A 11 6.72 0.98 8.54
N SER A 12 6.29 1.90 7.68
CA SER A 12 5.01 1.80 6.98
C SER A 12 5.00 0.66 5.96
N VAL A 13 6.08 0.49 5.20
CA VAL A 13 6.27 -0.63 4.27
C VAL A 13 6.34 -1.95 5.03
N VAL A 14 7.08 -2.00 6.15
CA VAL A 14 7.15 -3.17 7.03
C VAL A 14 5.78 -3.48 7.59
N LEU A 15 5.02 -2.50 8.10
CA LEU A 15 3.64 -2.72 8.56
C LEU A 15 2.75 -3.22 7.42
N GLY A 16 2.87 -2.65 6.23
CA GLY A 16 2.11 -3.04 5.04
C GLY A 16 2.41 -4.47 4.58
N LEU A 17 3.65 -4.94 4.70
CA LEU A 17 4.07 -6.31 4.41
C LEU A 17 3.75 -7.30 5.53
N LEU A 18 3.73 -6.84 6.78
CA LEU A 18 3.41 -7.66 7.95
C LEU A 18 1.89 -7.90 8.05
N LEU A 19 1.09 -6.97 7.54
CA LEU A 19 -0.38 -7.05 7.51
C LEU A 19 -0.93 -8.31 6.80
N PRO A 20 -0.51 -8.70 5.59
CA PRO A 20 -0.96 -9.93 4.94
C PRO A 20 -0.51 -11.19 5.70
N VAL A 21 0.67 -11.15 6.35
CA VAL A 21 1.13 -12.27 7.20
C VAL A 21 0.21 -12.45 8.40
N VAL A 22 -0.22 -11.35 9.02
CA VAL A 22 -1.21 -11.36 10.12
C VAL A 22 -2.57 -11.84 9.64
N ILE A 23 -3.02 -11.46 8.43
CA ILE A 23 -4.27 -11.96 7.83
C ILE A 23 -4.23 -13.49 7.68
N ILE A 24 -3.13 -14.03 7.14
CA ILE A 24 -2.96 -15.47 6.97
C ILE A 24 -2.97 -16.17 8.33
N LEU A 25 -2.25 -15.64 9.32
CA LEU A 25 -2.25 -16.18 10.68
C LEU A 25 -3.65 -16.23 11.30
N VAL A 26 -4.42 -15.16 11.16
CA VAL A 26 -5.79 -15.05 11.69
C VAL A 26 -6.72 -16.04 10.97
N LEU A 27 -6.63 -16.15 9.63
CA LEU A 27 -7.36 -17.15 8.84
C LEU A 27 -7.00 -18.59 9.22
N SER A 28 -5.70 -18.89 9.41
CA SER A 28 -5.23 -20.21 9.85
C SER A 28 -5.76 -20.56 11.24
N LEU A 29 -5.75 -19.61 12.18
CA LEU A 29 -6.32 -19.80 13.52
C LEU A 29 -7.82 -20.10 13.47
N ALA A 30 -8.56 -19.40 12.62
CA ALA A 30 -10.00 -19.62 12.50
C ALA A 30 -10.36 -20.90 11.75
N GLY A 31 -9.54 -21.34 10.80
CA GLY A 31 -9.63 -22.67 10.23
C GLY A 31 -9.44 -23.74 11.29
N LEU A 32 -8.46 -23.54 12.18
CA LEU A 32 -8.21 -24.43 13.32
C LEU A 32 -9.40 -24.48 14.29
N LEU A 33 -9.97 -23.32 14.64
CA LEU A 33 -11.16 -23.22 15.50
C LEU A 33 -12.42 -23.82 14.86
N THR A 34 -12.62 -23.61 13.56
CA THR A 34 -13.68 -24.26 12.77
C THR A 34 -13.57 -25.77 12.81
N GLY A 35 -12.35 -26.30 12.68
CA GLY A 35 -12.08 -27.74 12.79
C GLY A 35 -12.42 -28.31 14.17
N MET A 36 -12.42 -27.47 15.22
CA MET A 36 -12.77 -27.84 16.59
C MET A 36 -14.29 -27.75 16.89
N GLY A 37 -15.11 -27.35 15.90
CA GLY A 37 -16.58 -27.33 16.01
C GLY A 37 -17.19 -25.96 16.34
N ASP A 38 -16.38 -24.92 16.51
CA ASP A 38 -16.87 -23.58 16.86
C ASP A 38 -17.15 -22.74 15.60
N ARG A 39 -18.37 -22.90 15.05
CA ARG A 39 -18.81 -22.22 13.82
C ARG A 39 -18.94 -20.70 13.97
N ALA A 40 -19.18 -20.21 15.19
CA ALA A 40 -19.32 -18.77 15.44
C ALA A 40 -17.96 -18.06 15.33
N GLY A 41 -16.89 -18.67 15.83
CA GLY A 41 -15.52 -18.17 15.69
C GLY A 41 -15.06 -18.08 14.22
N GLY A 42 -15.42 -19.06 13.39
CA GLY A 42 -15.06 -19.09 11.97
C GLY A 42 -15.65 -17.94 11.15
N LEU A 43 -16.94 -17.61 11.36
CA LEU A 43 -17.62 -16.52 10.65
C LEU A 43 -17.09 -15.13 11.02
N LEU A 44 -16.80 -14.91 12.30
CA LEU A 44 -16.19 -13.67 12.78
C LEU A 44 -14.81 -13.45 12.17
N CYS A 45 -13.99 -14.49 12.13
CA CYS A 45 -12.69 -14.39 11.48
C CYS A 45 -12.80 -14.13 9.99
N LEU A 46 -13.72 -14.78 9.29
CA LEU A 46 -13.89 -14.56 7.85
C LEU A 46 -14.24 -13.10 7.55
N ARG A 47 -15.13 -12.49 8.36
CA ARG A 47 -15.48 -11.06 8.29
C ARG A 47 -14.27 -10.16 8.54
N VAL A 48 -13.48 -10.46 9.58
CA VAL A 48 -12.29 -9.67 9.92
C VAL A 48 -11.24 -9.78 8.81
N ALA A 49 -10.99 -10.99 8.30
CA ALA A 49 -10.05 -11.22 7.20
C ALA A 49 -10.47 -10.48 5.92
N MET A 50 -11.77 -10.48 5.60
CA MET A 50 -12.29 -9.78 4.43
C MET A 50 -12.19 -8.26 4.58
N GLY A 51 -12.51 -7.73 5.77
CA GLY A 51 -12.34 -6.30 6.07
C GLY A 51 -10.88 -5.86 6.02
N LEU A 52 -9.97 -6.65 6.59
CA LEU A 52 -8.54 -6.35 6.58
C LEU A 52 -7.95 -6.42 5.16
N GLY A 53 -8.39 -7.40 4.36
CA GLY A 53 -7.97 -7.55 2.96
C GLY A 53 -8.40 -6.36 2.10
N VAL A 54 -9.65 -5.91 2.22
CA VAL A 54 -10.17 -4.74 1.49
C VAL A 54 -9.47 -3.45 1.93
N GLY A 55 -9.24 -3.28 3.23
CA GLY A 55 -8.49 -2.12 3.74
C GLY A 55 -7.05 -2.07 3.20
N TRP A 56 -6.39 -3.23 3.12
CA TRP A 56 -5.04 -3.35 2.59
C TRP A 56 -4.95 -3.04 1.09
N THR A 57 -5.85 -3.59 0.28
CA THR A 57 -5.87 -3.32 -1.16
C THR A 57 -6.19 -1.85 -1.46
N ALA A 58 -7.09 -1.23 -0.68
CA ALA A 58 -7.37 0.19 -0.80
C ALA A 58 -6.14 1.06 -0.47
N ALA A 59 -5.38 0.72 0.57
CA ALA A 59 -4.16 1.43 0.93
C ALA A 59 -3.08 1.34 -0.17
N ILE A 60 -2.92 0.15 -0.78
CA ILE A 60 -1.99 -0.03 -1.92
C ILE A 60 -2.47 0.78 -3.12
N ALA A 61 -3.75 0.72 -3.45
CA ALA A 61 -4.31 1.46 -4.58
C ALA A 61 -4.08 2.97 -4.43
N LEU A 62 -4.35 3.54 -3.26
CA LEU A 62 -4.10 4.96 -2.98
C LEU A 62 -2.62 5.32 -3.09
N THR A 63 -1.75 4.45 -2.60
CA THR A 63 -0.29 4.66 -2.71
C THR A 63 0.17 4.61 -4.17
N ALA A 64 -0.33 3.66 -4.96
CA ALA A 64 -0.03 3.56 -6.38
C ALA A 64 -0.53 4.78 -7.16
N VAL A 65 -1.76 5.23 -6.89
CA VAL A 65 -2.35 6.42 -7.53
C VAL A 65 -1.54 7.67 -7.19
N THR A 66 -1.19 7.87 -5.91
CA THR A 66 -0.41 9.04 -5.48
C THR A 66 0.98 9.07 -6.10
N VAL A 67 1.68 7.92 -6.16
CA VAL A 67 2.98 7.81 -6.83
C VAL A 67 2.84 8.03 -8.35
N GLY A 68 1.80 7.48 -8.97
CA GLY A 68 1.51 7.68 -10.39
C GLY A 68 1.28 9.14 -10.76
N MET A 69 0.49 9.88 -9.96
CA MET A 69 0.28 11.31 -10.17
C MET A 69 1.59 12.10 -10.05
N ARG A 70 2.42 11.79 -9.05
CA ARG A 70 3.72 12.46 -8.88
C ARG A 70 4.67 12.23 -10.06
N MET A 71 4.65 11.03 -10.64
CA MET A 71 5.44 10.71 -11.83
C MET A 71 4.94 11.45 -13.09
N LEU A 72 3.63 11.59 -13.26
CA LEU A 72 3.07 12.39 -14.36
C LEU A 72 3.47 13.86 -14.25
N GLU A 73 3.33 14.45 -13.06
CA GLU A 73 3.64 15.85 -12.79
C GLU A 73 5.14 16.15 -12.99
N GLN A 74 6.02 15.23 -12.57
CA GLN A 74 7.45 15.33 -12.87
C GLN A 74 7.74 15.26 -14.37
N THR A 75 7.10 14.34 -15.09
CA THR A 75 7.33 14.17 -16.54
C THR A 75 6.92 15.44 -17.30
N GLU A 76 5.79 16.04 -16.93
CA GLU A 76 5.32 17.30 -17.52
C GLU A 76 6.31 18.45 -17.26
N SER A 77 6.81 18.58 -16.03
CA SER A 77 7.77 19.62 -15.66
C SER A 77 9.12 19.49 -16.40
N ILE A 78 9.59 18.26 -16.61
CA ILE A 78 10.83 17.99 -17.35
C ILE A 78 10.66 18.35 -18.83
N GLN A 79 9.52 18.00 -19.43
CA GLN A 79 9.22 18.31 -20.82
C GLN A 79 9.12 19.82 -21.06
N LYS A 80 8.50 20.56 -20.13
CA LYS A 80 8.41 22.02 -20.20
C LYS A 80 9.79 22.68 -20.16
N ASN A 81 10.63 22.30 -19.21
CA ASN A 81 11.99 22.86 -19.08
C ASN A 81 12.88 22.56 -20.30
N ALA A 82 12.75 21.36 -20.88
CA ALA A 82 13.49 21.00 -22.09
C ALA A 82 13.09 21.87 -23.31
N SER A 83 11.82 22.28 -23.36
CA SER A 83 11.29 23.15 -24.41
C SER A 83 11.82 24.59 -24.29
N GLU A 84 11.96 25.08 -23.05
CA GLU A 84 12.51 26.42 -22.78
C GLU A 84 14.02 26.51 -23.08
N ASP A 85 14.82 25.48 -22.75
CA ASP A 85 16.26 25.44 -23.05
C ASP A 85 16.55 25.43 -24.57
N LEU A 86 15.70 24.73 -25.34
CA LEU A 86 15.77 24.69 -26.81
C LEU A 86 15.42 26.04 -27.45
N ASN A 87 14.51 26.79 -26.84
CA ASN A 87 14.13 28.12 -27.32
C ASN A 87 15.21 29.16 -27.01
N GLU A 88 15.85 29.07 -25.84
CA GLU A 88 16.96 29.97 -25.46
C GLU A 88 18.21 29.76 -26.31
N LYS A 89 18.53 28.50 -26.68
CA LYS A 89 19.67 28.20 -27.57
C LYS A 89 19.50 28.59 -29.03
N ASN A 90 18.27 28.81 -29.49
CA ASN A 90 17.98 29.22 -30.86
C ASN A 90 17.83 30.74 -31.03
N GLN A 91 18.02 31.52 -29.95
CA GLN A 91 17.97 32.97 -29.94
C GLN A 91 19.37 33.59 -29.84
#